data_AF-A0A1H9PFS3-F1
#
_entry.id   AF-A0A1H9PFS3-F1
#
_cell.length_a   1.000
_cell.length_b   1.000
_cell.length_c   1.000
_cell.angle_alpha   90.00
_cell.angle_beta   90.00
_cell.angle_gamma   90.00
#
_symmetry.space_group_name_H-M   'P 1'
#
loop_
_entity.id
_entity.type
_entity.pdbx_description
1 polymer ?
#
loop_
_entity_poly.entity_id
_entity_poly.type
_entity_poly.pdbx_seq_one_letter_code
_entity_poly.pdbx_strand_id
1 'polypeptide(L)'
;MPNYLSPGIYVEEVSTGTKPIGMVGTSIPAFLGLAPAKNKYVNQAIACNNWGEFCRYFVSEDSKSTHLAQAVFSFFNNHGSRCYIVNVGENGSIAGDVKKKSGLYALESIDEVAIVAAPGYTDAISYEALLAHCEKLLYRIAILDASESVSDINALKTLKTASGGESVEAKPAADAKTESAASQGLRPRNSDEGYGAFYFPWFRGLDALQPNSGSIINIPPSGAIAGIYARTDATRGVHKAPANEQVRGALGLTYNVSREEHGELNRKGVNVIRMFPDGIRVWGARTLAAEASEWRYIPVRRTFNMIKESIQEGTRWTVFEPNDMMTWKSVERDIRAFLMRVWRDGALLGATPEQAFFVKCDAETNPPEVRDAGQLIAEIGIAPVKPAEFIVFRIGQWTSETESATSAGA
;
A
#
# COMPACT_ATOMS: atom_id res chain seq x y z
N MET A 1 44.41 25.43 -3.99
CA MET A 1 45.16 24.47 -3.17
C MET A 1 45.33 25.07 -1.79
N PRO A 2 45.14 24.31 -0.70
CA PRO A 2 45.38 24.82 0.65
C PRO A 2 46.87 25.13 0.82
N ASN A 3 47.19 26.28 1.42
CA ASN A 3 48.56 26.62 1.80
C ASN A 3 48.80 26.20 3.25
N TYR A 4 49.57 25.14 3.46
CA TYR A 4 49.99 24.69 4.79
C TYR A 4 51.27 25.44 5.20
N LEU A 5 51.19 26.22 6.28
CA LEU A 5 52.24 27.15 6.72
C LEU A 5 53.11 26.62 7.88
N SER A 6 52.95 25.37 8.30
CA SER A 6 53.77 24.77 9.35
C SER A 6 53.99 23.26 9.12
N PRO A 7 55.02 22.64 9.74
CA PRO A 7 55.16 21.18 9.73
C PRO A 7 54.16 20.54 10.70
N GLY A 8 53.36 19.56 10.23
CA GLY A 8 52.37 18.84 11.05
C GLY A 8 51.63 17.75 10.28
N ILE A 9 50.83 16.94 10.98
CA ILE A 9 49.86 16.03 10.35
C ILE A 9 48.55 16.80 10.16
N TYR A 10 48.11 16.93 8.91
CA TYR A 10 46.85 17.56 8.56
C TYR A 10 45.86 16.49 8.13
N VAL A 11 44.67 16.53 8.73
CA VAL A 11 43.53 15.69 8.33
C VAL A 11 42.50 16.64 7.73
N GLU A 12 42.23 16.49 6.44
CA GLU A 12 41.17 17.22 5.75
C GLU A 12 39.95 16.31 5.55
N GLU A 13 38.77 16.79 5.90
CA GLU A 13 37.52 16.17 5.46
C GLU A 13 37.25 16.59 4.01
N VAL A 14 37.62 15.72 3.08
CA VAL A 14 37.17 15.82 1.69
C VAL A 14 35.79 15.17 1.62
N SER A 15 34.79 15.85 1.05
CA SER A 15 33.47 15.26 0.84
C SER A 15 33.58 14.14 -0.20
N THR A 16 33.90 12.93 0.23
CA THR A 16 34.04 11.77 -0.64
C THR A 16 32.67 11.11 -0.85
N GLY A 17 32.00 11.50 -1.93
CA GLY A 17 30.95 10.67 -2.56
C GLY A 17 29.53 11.25 -2.58
N THR A 18 28.76 10.67 -3.49
CA THR A 18 27.30 10.81 -3.60
C THR A 18 26.63 10.31 -2.32
N LYS A 19 25.52 10.94 -1.90
CA LYS A 19 24.75 10.46 -0.74
C LYS A 19 24.25 9.05 -1.02
N PRO A 20 24.43 8.08 -0.11
CA PRO A 20 23.86 6.75 -0.27
C PRO A 20 22.34 6.83 -0.46
N ILE A 21 21.80 6.02 -1.38
CA ILE A 21 20.36 5.95 -1.63
C ILE A 21 19.63 5.54 -0.34
N GLY A 22 18.72 6.38 0.16
CA GLY A 22 17.89 6.06 1.33
C GLY A 22 16.72 5.16 0.97
N MET A 23 16.20 4.38 1.93
CA MET A 23 14.86 3.79 1.77
C MET A 23 13.81 4.86 2.01
N VAL A 24 12.89 5.02 1.07
CA VAL A 24 11.74 5.94 1.21
C VAL A 24 10.69 5.39 2.16
N GLY A 25 9.81 6.27 2.65
CA GLY A 25 8.69 5.89 3.52
C GLY A 25 7.62 5.10 2.77
N THR A 26 7.13 4.00 3.35
CA THR A 26 6.17 3.09 2.70
C THR A 26 4.76 3.15 3.28
N SER A 27 4.57 3.94 4.34
CA SER A 27 3.46 3.77 5.28
C SER A 27 2.61 5.01 5.51
N ILE A 28 2.83 6.09 4.77
CA ILE A 28 2.04 7.33 4.87
C ILE A 28 0.83 7.21 3.95
N PRO A 29 -0.40 7.08 4.48
CA PRO A 29 -1.61 7.09 3.67
C PRO A 29 -2.12 8.50 3.40
N ALA A 30 -2.84 8.63 2.30
CA ALA A 30 -3.82 9.68 2.09
C ALA A 30 -5.24 9.12 2.19
N PHE A 31 -6.06 9.70 3.05
CA PHE A 31 -7.48 9.38 3.19
C PHE A 31 -8.33 10.47 2.55
N LEU A 32 -9.21 10.08 1.64
CA LEU A 32 -10.15 10.98 0.97
C LEU A 32 -11.59 10.69 1.40
N GLY A 33 -12.39 11.73 1.55
CA GLY A 33 -13.83 11.57 1.81
C GLY A 33 -14.46 12.78 2.46
N LEU A 34 -15.68 12.61 2.96
CA LEU A 34 -16.39 13.66 3.68
C LEU A 34 -15.86 13.81 5.12
N ALA A 35 -15.25 14.96 5.42
CA ALA A 35 -14.86 15.29 6.78
C ALA A 35 -16.08 15.67 7.66
N PRO A 36 -16.00 15.45 8.99
CA PRO A 36 -17.06 15.86 9.92
C PRO A 36 -17.40 17.36 9.83
N ALA A 37 -16.40 18.22 9.67
CA ALA A 37 -16.56 19.64 9.35
C ALA A 37 -16.52 19.83 7.82
N LYS A 38 -17.70 19.68 7.18
CA LYS A 38 -17.85 19.56 5.71
C LYS A 38 -17.16 20.65 4.88
N ASN A 39 -17.09 21.89 5.39
CA ASN A 39 -16.57 23.05 4.67
C ASN A 39 -15.09 23.39 4.98
N LYS A 40 -14.41 22.63 5.86
CA LYS A 40 -13.02 22.91 6.25
C LYS A 40 -12.03 22.27 5.26
N TYR A 41 -11.07 23.06 4.78
CA TYR A 41 -9.96 22.62 3.92
C TYR A 41 -10.39 21.75 2.73
N VAL A 42 -11.52 22.10 2.12
CA VAL A 42 -12.09 21.32 1.01
C VAL A 42 -11.10 21.26 -0.15
N ASN A 43 -10.85 20.04 -0.65
CA ASN A 43 -9.91 19.71 -1.72
C ASN A 43 -8.45 20.12 -1.45
N GLN A 44 -8.09 20.36 -0.20
CA GLN A 44 -6.70 20.58 0.21
C GLN A 44 -6.18 19.33 0.92
N ALA A 45 -4.97 18.91 0.57
CA ALA A 45 -4.29 17.83 1.26
C ALA A 45 -3.61 18.35 2.53
N ILE A 46 -4.18 18.02 3.69
CA ILE A 46 -3.68 18.47 4.99
C ILE A 46 -3.01 17.30 5.72
N ALA A 47 -1.77 17.48 6.16
CA ALA A 47 -1.06 16.49 6.95
C ALA A 47 -1.54 16.49 8.41
N CYS A 48 -1.77 15.30 8.95
CA CYS A 48 -2.10 15.04 10.35
C CYS A 48 -1.12 14.01 10.92
N ASN A 49 -0.45 14.34 12.02
CA ASN A 49 0.52 13.48 12.71
C ASN A 49 -0.09 12.74 13.91
N ASN A 50 -1.34 13.04 14.28
CA ASN A 50 -2.08 12.35 15.32
C ASN A 50 -3.58 12.65 15.20
N TRP A 51 -4.39 11.92 15.98
CA TRP A 51 -5.83 12.11 16.06
C TRP A 51 -6.23 13.52 16.52
N GLY A 52 -5.50 14.12 17.46
CA GLY A 52 -5.78 15.47 17.95
C GLY A 52 -5.67 16.54 16.87
N GLU A 53 -4.67 16.43 15.98
CA GLU A 53 -4.54 17.32 14.81
C GLU A 53 -5.70 17.14 13.83
N PHE A 54 -6.12 15.90 13.57
CA PHE A 54 -7.31 15.64 12.75
C PHE A 54 -8.54 16.33 13.34
N CYS A 55 -8.81 16.15 14.64
CA CYS A 55 -9.94 16.80 15.32
C CYS A 55 -9.86 18.32 15.20
N ARG A 56 -8.69 18.92 15.41
CA ARG A 56 -8.49 20.37 15.31
C ARG A 56 -8.79 20.92 13.91
N TYR A 57 -8.44 20.18 12.85
CA TYR A 57 -8.64 20.64 11.47
C TYR A 57 -10.03 20.34 10.91
N PHE A 58 -10.61 19.20 11.27
CA PHE A 58 -11.72 18.59 10.54
C PHE A 58 -12.96 18.26 11.39
N VAL A 59 -12.97 18.61 12.68
CA VAL A 59 -14.12 18.40 13.58
C VAL A 59 -14.58 19.73 14.17
N SER A 60 -15.90 19.94 14.20
CA SER A 60 -16.57 21.05 14.89
C SER A 60 -17.46 20.51 16.03
N GLU A 61 -17.91 21.36 16.95
CA GLU A 61 -18.69 20.94 18.14
C GLU A 61 -19.93 20.08 17.82
N ASP A 62 -20.64 20.38 16.72
CA ASP A 62 -21.85 19.65 16.30
C ASP A 62 -21.61 18.63 15.17
N SER A 63 -20.34 18.33 14.86
CA SER A 63 -20.00 17.44 13.76
C SER A 63 -20.42 16.00 14.05
N LYS A 64 -21.20 15.42 13.14
CA LYS A 64 -21.47 13.97 13.15
C LYS A 64 -20.23 13.19 12.74
N SER A 65 -20.14 11.98 13.28
CA SER A 65 -19.15 10.99 12.89
C SER A 65 -19.27 10.63 11.40
N THR A 66 -18.13 10.51 10.72
CA THR A 66 -18.05 10.11 9.30
C THR A 66 -17.13 8.93 9.14
N HIS A 67 -17.29 8.16 8.04
CA HIS A 67 -16.39 7.05 7.69
C HIS A 67 -14.92 7.50 7.62
N LEU A 68 -14.66 8.71 7.10
CA LEU A 68 -13.33 9.31 7.08
C LEU A 68 -12.76 9.47 8.49
N ALA A 69 -13.53 10.04 9.43
CA ALA A 69 -13.09 10.21 10.82
C ALA A 69 -12.78 8.87 11.51
N GLN A 70 -13.63 7.87 11.31
CA GLN A 70 -13.42 6.54 11.90
C GLN A 70 -12.19 5.84 11.33
N ALA A 71 -11.93 5.98 10.03
CA ALA A 71 -10.74 5.43 9.40
C ALA A 71 -9.47 6.11 9.91
N VAL A 72 -9.46 7.44 10.02
CA VAL A 72 -8.31 8.19 10.54
C VAL A 72 -8.02 7.83 11.99
N PHE A 73 -9.05 7.74 12.83
CA PHE A 73 -8.90 7.26 14.21
C PHE A 73 -8.32 5.84 14.24
N SER A 74 -8.87 4.93 13.43
CA SER A 74 -8.43 3.54 13.35
C SER A 74 -7.00 3.40 12.85
N PHE A 75 -6.55 4.27 11.95
CA PHE A 75 -5.17 4.34 11.47
C PHE A 75 -4.21 4.63 12.63
N PHE A 76 -4.44 5.71 13.38
CA PHE A 76 -3.59 6.07 14.52
C PHE A 76 -3.66 5.01 15.63
N ASN A 77 -4.84 4.45 15.91
CA ASN A 77 -5.01 3.39 16.91
C ASN A 77 -4.27 2.08 16.52
N ASN A 78 -4.01 1.87 15.23
CA ASN A 78 -3.23 0.75 14.72
C ASN A 78 -1.74 1.05 14.53
N HIS A 79 -1.23 2.14 15.13
CA HIS A 79 0.16 2.64 15.06
C HIS A 79 0.56 3.34 13.75
N GLY A 80 -0.40 3.91 13.04
CA GLY A 80 -0.10 4.94 12.05
C GLY A 80 0.54 6.18 12.71
N SER A 81 1.48 6.82 12.02
CA SER A 81 2.22 7.99 12.54
C SER A 81 1.85 9.30 11.86
N ARG A 82 1.62 9.28 10.55
CA ARG A 82 1.28 10.47 9.75
C ARG A 82 0.39 10.06 8.60
N CYS A 83 -0.62 10.88 8.30
CA CYS A 83 -1.48 10.71 7.14
C CYS A 83 -1.83 12.07 6.51
N TYR A 84 -2.23 12.04 5.25
CA TYR A 84 -2.84 13.16 4.56
C TYR A 84 -4.36 12.99 4.52
N ILE A 85 -5.07 14.10 4.70
CA ILE A 85 -6.53 14.15 4.62
C ILE A 85 -6.91 15.05 3.47
N VAL A 86 -7.77 14.55 2.58
CA VAL A 86 -8.45 15.35 1.56
C VAL A 86 -9.95 15.31 1.84
N ASN A 87 -10.45 16.41 2.40
CA ASN A 87 -11.89 16.58 2.56
C ASN A 87 -12.51 16.95 1.20
N VAL A 88 -13.38 16.11 0.65
CA VAL A 88 -14.03 16.42 -0.64
C VAL A 88 -15.23 17.34 -0.49
N GLY A 89 -15.75 17.52 0.72
CA GLY A 89 -16.98 18.28 0.97
C GLY A 89 -18.25 17.48 0.63
N GLU A 90 -19.42 18.01 0.98
CA GLU A 90 -20.70 17.26 0.97
C GLU A 90 -21.07 16.69 -0.41
N ASN A 91 -20.84 17.47 -1.46
CA ASN A 91 -21.13 17.09 -2.85
C ASN A 91 -19.85 16.88 -3.67
N GLY A 92 -18.73 16.63 -3.00
CA GLY A 92 -17.44 16.46 -3.67
C GLY A 92 -17.20 15.04 -4.13
N SER A 93 -16.53 14.90 -5.27
CA SER A 93 -16.08 13.63 -5.81
C SER A 93 -14.63 13.34 -5.38
N ILE A 94 -14.35 12.11 -4.96
CA ILE A 94 -12.98 11.67 -4.68
C ILE A 94 -12.12 11.60 -5.94
N ALA A 95 -12.71 11.32 -7.11
CA ALA A 95 -11.98 11.33 -8.37
C ALA A 95 -11.42 12.72 -8.69
N GLY A 96 -12.19 13.75 -8.34
CA GLY A 96 -11.78 15.15 -8.48
C GLY A 96 -11.63 15.63 -9.92
N ASP A 97 -10.96 16.77 -10.07
CA ASP A 97 -10.70 17.44 -11.34
C ASP A 97 -9.26 17.95 -11.40
N VAL A 98 -8.57 17.65 -12.51
CA VAL A 98 -7.15 17.97 -12.72
C VAL A 98 -6.90 19.48 -12.66
N LYS A 99 -7.76 20.29 -13.27
CA LYS A 99 -7.58 21.75 -13.37
C LYS A 99 -7.78 22.41 -12.02
N LYS A 100 -8.70 21.88 -11.22
CA LYS A 100 -9.00 22.37 -9.87
C LYS A 100 -8.09 21.77 -8.80
N LYS A 101 -7.24 20.78 -9.15
CA LYS A 101 -6.45 19.98 -8.22
C LYS A 101 -7.29 19.45 -7.05
N SER A 102 -8.49 18.96 -7.35
CA SER A 102 -9.44 18.44 -6.35
C SER A 102 -9.39 16.93 -6.25
N GLY A 103 -9.96 16.37 -5.16
CA GLY A 103 -9.97 14.92 -4.93
C GLY A 103 -8.56 14.32 -4.98
N LEU A 104 -8.39 13.23 -5.74
CA LEU A 104 -7.11 12.55 -5.92
C LEU A 104 -6.02 13.43 -6.54
N TYR A 105 -6.40 14.40 -7.39
CA TYR A 105 -5.44 15.33 -8.00
C TYR A 105 -4.77 16.27 -6.99
N ALA A 106 -5.36 16.45 -5.80
CA ALA A 106 -4.74 17.19 -4.70
C ALA A 106 -3.47 16.49 -4.15
N LEU A 107 -3.32 15.19 -4.43
CA LEU A 107 -2.24 14.34 -3.90
C LEU A 107 -1.10 14.12 -4.89
N GLU A 108 -1.25 14.49 -6.17
CA GLU A 108 -0.24 14.18 -7.21
C GLU A 108 1.11 14.86 -6.94
N SER A 109 1.11 16.03 -6.28
CA SER A 109 2.34 16.75 -5.94
C SER A 109 2.95 16.37 -4.59
N ILE A 110 2.43 15.33 -3.94
CA ILE A 110 2.87 14.88 -2.62
C ILE A 110 3.47 13.49 -2.77
N ASP A 111 4.79 13.45 -2.98
CA ASP A 111 5.51 12.21 -3.28
C ASP A 111 5.48 11.23 -2.10
N GLU A 112 5.53 11.73 -0.85
CA GLU A 112 5.57 10.87 0.35
C GLU A 112 4.31 10.00 0.59
N VAL A 113 3.24 10.18 -0.20
CA VAL A 113 2.02 9.36 -0.11
C VAL A 113 2.26 8.00 -0.74
N ALA A 114 2.36 6.96 0.08
CA ALA A 114 2.57 5.57 -0.36
C ALA A 114 1.27 4.74 -0.43
N ILE A 115 0.22 5.17 0.28
CA ILE A 115 -1.07 4.47 0.38
C ILE A 115 -2.20 5.45 0.06
N VAL A 116 -3.24 5.00 -0.65
CA VAL A 116 -4.43 5.83 -0.91
C VAL A 116 -5.68 5.03 -0.55
N ALA A 117 -6.61 5.66 0.15
CA ALA A 117 -7.90 5.06 0.49
C ALA A 117 -9.01 6.11 0.52
N ALA A 118 -10.23 5.70 0.16
CA ALA A 118 -11.44 6.51 0.36
C ALA A 118 -12.42 5.74 1.26
N PRO A 119 -12.33 5.90 2.58
CA PRO A 119 -13.09 5.07 3.52
C PRO A 119 -14.60 5.17 3.30
N GLY A 120 -15.21 4.02 3.03
CA GLY A 120 -16.65 3.94 2.77
C GLY A 120 -17.10 4.42 1.39
N TYR A 121 -16.21 4.62 0.42
CA TYR A 121 -16.58 4.83 -0.98
C TYR A 121 -16.43 3.50 -1.75
N THR A 122 -17.55 2.83 -1.99
CA THR A 122 -17.62 1.43 -2.49
C THR A 122 -18.29 1.32 -3.87
N ASP A 123 -18.46 2.44 -4.56
CA ASP A 123 -19.00 2.51 -5.91
C ASP A 123 -17.90 2.26 -6.98
N ALA A 124 -18.34 1.94 -8.20
CA ALA A 124 -17.42 1.60 -9.29
C ALA A 124 -16.49 2.76 -9.69
N ILE A 125 -16.99 4.00 -9.65
CA ILE A 125 -16.26 5.20 -10.03
C ILE A 125 -15.14 5.45 -9.02
N SER A 126 -15.45 5.31 -7.73
CA SER A 126 -14.49 5.44 -6.64
C SER A 126 -13.38 4.39 -6.72
N TYR A 127 -13.72 3.12 -6.95
CA TYR A 127 -12.72 2.07 -7.14
C TYR A 127 -11.82 2.33 -8.34
N GLU A 128 -12.40 2.70 -9.48
CA GLU A 128 -11.62 3.01 -10.69
C GLU A 128 -10.68 4.18 -10.46
N ALA A 129 -11.17 5.27 -9.85
CA ALA A 129 -10.38 6.46 -9.60
C ALA A 129 -9.17 6.16 -8.70
N LEU A 130 -9.37 5.40 -7.61
CA LEU A 130 -8.29 5.00 -6.70
C LEU A 130 -7.25 4.10 -7.37
N LEU A 131 -7.69 3.12 -8.16
CA LEU A 131 -6.81 2.21 -8.89
C LEU A 131 -6.01 2.97 -9.97
N ALA A 132 -6.70 3.76 -10.79
CA ALA A 132 -6.07 4.55 -11.85
C ALA A 132 -5.05 5.54 -11.30
N HIS A 133 -5.31 6.16 -10.14
CA HIS A 133 -4.34 7.03 -9.46
C HIS A 133 -3.07 6.30 -9.07
N CYS A 134 -3.20 5.12 -8.44
CA CYS A 134 -2.05 4.32 -8.02
C CYS A 134 -1.29 3.71 -9.21
N GLU A 135 -1.99 3.28 -10.26
CA GLU A 135 -1.42 2.79 -11.51
C GLU A 135 -0.71 3.88 -12.31
N LYS A 136 -1.19 5.14 -12.24
CA LYS A 136 -0.52 6.28 -12.89
C LYS A 136 0.78 6.65 -12.19
N LEU A 137 0.78 6.70 -10.86
CA LEU A 137 1.93 7.17 -10.09
C LEU A 137 2.94 6.06 -9.78
N LEU A 138 2.55 4.78 -9.85
CA LEU A 138 3.43 3.61 -9.78
C LEU A 138 4.18 3.37 -8.46
N TYR A 139 4.18 4.32 -7.52
CA TYR A 139 4.76 4.16 -6.17
C TYR A 139 3.71 4.02 -5.06
N ARG A 140 2.41 4.10 -5.39
CA ARG A 140 1.30 4.05 -4.42
C ARG A 140 0.53 2.73 -4.48
N ILE A 141 -0.16 2.37 -3.40
CA ILE A 141 -1.11 1.25 -3.38
C ILE A 141 -2.48 1.70 -2.86
N ALA A 142 -3.55 1.29 -3.54
CA ALA A 142 -4.91 1.56 -3.12
C ALA A 142 -5.38 0.52 -2.10
N ILE A 143 -5.95 0.97 -0.97
CA ILE A 143 -6.70 0.12 -0.05
C ILE A 143 -8.18 0.39 -0.26
N LEU A 144 -8.90 -0.64 -0.69
CA LEU A 144 -10.31 -0.57 -1.08
C LEU A 144 -11.17 -1.35 -0.08
N ASP A 145 -12.21 -0.72 0.41
CA ASP A 145 -13.18 -1.33 1.31
C ASP A 145 -14.27 -2.04 0.51
N ALA A 146 -14.72 -3.21 0.94
CA ALA A 146 -15.98 -3.78 0.47
C ALA A 146 -17.19 -2.96 0.99
N SER A 147 -18.38 -3.20 0.44
CA SER A 147 -19.62 -2.61 0.95
C SER A 147 -19.82 -2.94 2.44
N GLU A 148 -20.37 -1.99 3.21
CA GLU A 148 -20.68 -2.16 4.64
C GLU A 148 -21.63 -3.35 4.88
N SER A 149 -22.66 -3.43 4.05
CA SER A 149 -23.63 -4.52 4.03
C SER A 149 -23.46 -5.33 2.75
N VAL A 150 -23.16 -6.61 2.91
CA VAL A 150 -23.08 -7.60 1.82
C VAL A 150 -24.08 -8.71 2.15
N SER A 151 -25.21 -8.74 1.45
CA SER A 151 -26.26 -9.75 1.66
C SER A 151 -25.94 -11.08 0.97
N ASP A 152 -25.25 -11.04 -0.16
CA ASP A 152 -24.75 -12.22 -0.88
C ASP A 152 -23.23 -12.15 -0.97
N ILE A 153 -22.55 -13.04 -0.26
CA ILE A 153 -21.09 -13.12 -0.26
C ILE A 153 -20.53 -13.45 -1.65
N ASN A 154 -21.34 -14.07 -2.53
CA ASN A 154 -20.92 -14.35 -3.89
C ASN A 154 -20.75 -13.10 -4.75
N ALA A 155 -21.40 -11.98 -4.38
CA ALA A 155 -21.21 -10.69 -5.06
C ALA A 155 -19.75 -10.23 -5.03
N LEU A 156 -19.02 -10.53 -3.95
CA LEU A 156 -17.58 -10.20 -3.79
C LEU A 156 -16.68 -10.95 -4.78
N LYS A 157 -17.20 -11.94 -5.51
CA LYS A 157 -16.47 -12.65 -6.58
C LYS A 157 -16.68 -12.00 -7.96
N THR A 158 -17.69 -11.14 -8.09
CA THR A 158 -18.14 -10.54 -9.35
C THR A 158 -17.66 -9.10 -9.45
N LEU A 159 -17.20 -8.71 -10.65
CA LEU A 159 -16.69 -7.37 -10.91
C LEU A 159 -17.80 -6.31 -10.88
N LYS A 160 -17.54 -5.17 -10.24
CA LYS A 160 -18.36 -3.96 -10.36
C LYS A 160 -17.98 -3.26 -11.65
N THR A 161 -18.87 -3.23 -12.63
CA THR A 161 -18.68 -2.44 -13.86
C THR A 161 -19.39 -1.10 -13.70
N ALA A 162 -18.74 -0.02 -14.12
CA ALA A 162 -19.44 1.23 -14.34
C ALA A 162 -20.34 1.04 -15.57
N SER A 163 -21.66 0.96 -15.37
CA SER A 163 -22.61 1.05 -16.48
C SER A 163 -22.46 2.45 -17.09
N GLY A 164 -22.24 2.53 -18.40
CA GLY A 164 -21.93 3.77 -19.15
C GLY A 164 -23.06 4.82 -19.22
N GLY A 165 -23.88 4.95 -18.18
CA GLY A 165 -25.00 5.88 -18.09
C GLY A 165 -25.22 6.51 -16.72
N GLU A 166 -24.42 6.21 -15.70
CA GLU A 166 -24.51 6.85 -14.39
C GLU A 166 -23.52 8.03 -14.29
N SER A 167 -24.02 9.15 -13.77
CA SER A 167 -23.30 10.42 -13.60
C SER A 167 -21.90 10.27 -13.01
N VAL A 168 -20.93 11.03 -13.56
CA VAL A 168 -19.48 11.10 -13.27
C VAL A 168 -19.12 11.53 -11.82
N GLU A 169 -20.09 11.56 -10.90
CA GLU A 169 -19.91 12.05 -9.54
C GLU A 169 -19.85 10.88 -8.55
N ALA A 170 -18.68 10.66 -7.95
CA ALA A 170 -18.51 9.71 -6.85
C ALA A 170 -19.33 10.17 -5.64
N LYS A 171 -20.31 9.37 -5.21
CA LYS A 171 -21.20 9.71 -4.08
C LYS A 171 -20.72 9.03 -2.79
N PRO A 172 -20.75 9.72 -1.63
CA PRO A 172 -20.49 9.08 -0.34
C PRO A 172 -21.56 8.01 -0.05
N ALA A 173 -21.15 6.88 0.55
CA ALA A 173 -22.07 5.79 0.93
C ALA A 173 -23.17 6.19 1.95
N ALA A 174 -23.08 7.40 2.55
CA ALA A 174 -24.11 7.89 3.46
C ALA A 174 -25.49 8.08 2.81
N ASP A 175 -25.57 8.15 1.47
CA ASP A 175 -26.83 8.19 0.70
C ASP A 175 -27.15 6.88 -0.06
N ALA A 176 -26.45 5.77 0.24
CA ALA A 176 -26.66 4.46 -0.39
C ALA A 176 -27.95 3.73 0.05
N LYS A 177 -29.06 4.46 0.25
CA LYS A 177 -30.40 3.86 0.35
C LYS A 177 -30.99 3.44 -1.00
N THR A 178 -30.21 3.60 -2.07
CA THR A 178 -30.68 3.40 -3.45
C THR A 178 -29.71 2.57 -4.31
N GLU A 179 -28.82 1.77 -3.71
CA GLU A 179 -28.17 0.67 -4.45
C GLU A 179 -29.05 -0.58 -4.32
N SER A 180 -29.40 -1.21 -5.45
CA SER A 180 -30.15 -2.48 -5.39
C SER A 180 -29.29 -3.53 -4.69
N ALA A 181 -29.91 -4.45 -3.93
CA ALA A 181 -29.21 -5.50 -3.19
C ALA A 181 -28.27 -6.36 -4.07
N ALA A 182 -28.47 -6.38 -5.40
CA ALA A 182 -27.61 -7.07 -6.36
C ALA A 182 -26.31 -6.33 -6.71
N SER A 183 -26.22 -5.03 -6.43
CA SER A 183 -25.03 -4.19 -6.66
C SER A 183 -24.16 -3.97 -5.41
N GLN A 184 -24.70 -4.36 -4.24
CA GLN A 184 -24.01 -4.30 -2.95
C GLN A 184 -22.98 -5.44 -2.85
N GLY A 185 -21.71 -5.09 -2.67
CA GLY A 185 -20.64 -6.06 -2.46
C GLY A 185 -19.90 -6.54 -3.72
N LEU A 186 -20.13 -5.93 -4.88
CA LEU A 186 -19.30 -6.20 -6.07
C LEU A 186 -17.84 -5.78 -5.84
N ARG A 187 -16.89 -6.57 -6.34
CA ARG A 187 -15.45 -6.30 -6.19
C ARG A 187 -14.93 -5.31 -7.25
N PRO A 188 -13.87 -4.55 -6.96
CA PRO A 188 -13.17 -3.73 -7.96
C PRO A 188 -12.69 -4.55 -9.15
N ARG A 189 -12.37 -3.87 -10.27
CA ARG A 189 -11.65 -4.51 -11.39
C ARG A 189 -10.30 -5.07 -10.94
N ASN A 190 -9.76 -5.99 -11.74
CA ASN A 190 -8.39 -6.42 -11.54
C ASN A 190 -7.42 -5.25 -11.78
N SER A 191 -6.31 -5.26 -11.06
CA SER A 191 -5.14 -4.42 -11.32
C SER A 191 -3.99 -5.35 -11.65
N ASP A 192 -3.66 -5.48 -12.93
CA ASP A 192 -2.74 -6.53 -13.41
C ASP A 192 -1.33 -6.42 -12.78
N GLU A 193 -0.91 -5.19 -12.49
CA GLU A 193 0.35 -4.87 -11.79
C GLU A 193 0.23 -4.81 -10.25
N GLY A 194 -0.95 -5.09 -9.70
CA GLY A 194 -1.19 -5.30 -8.28
C GLY A 194 -1.28 -4.03 -7.43
N TYR A 195 -1.63 -2.86 -7.98
CA TYR A 195 -1.69 -1.58 -7.26
C TYR A 195 -2.92 -1.37 -6.37
N GLY A 196 -3.73 -2.40 -6.15
CA GLY A 196 -4.88 -2.34 -5.25
C GLY A 196 -5.00 -3.58 -4.38
N ALA A 197 -5.51 -3.40 -3.17
CA ALA A 197 -5.86 -4.46 -2.23
C ALA A 197 -7.28 -4.22 -1.71
N PHE A 198 -8.12 -5.25 -1.76
CA PHE A 198 -9.53 -5.17 -1.40
C PHE A 198 -9.80 -5.94 -0.11
N TYR A 199 -10.51 -5.30 0.83
CA TYR A 199 -10.71 -5.82 2.19
C TYR A 199 -12.19 -5.96 2.55
N PHE A 200 -12.53 -7.10 3.14
CA PHE A 200 -13.86 -7.44 3.64
C PHE A 200 -13.72 -8.21 4.96
N PRO A 201 -14.68 -8.18 5.89
CA PRO A 201 -15.78 -7.24 6.03
C PRO A 201 -15.36 -5.97 6.78
N TRP A 202 -16.33 -5.08 6.99
CA TRP A 202 -16.18 -4.00 7.97
C TRP A 202 -16.14 -4.57 9.39
N PHE A 203 -15.51 -3.84 10.30
CA PHE A 203 -15.49 -4.22 11.71
C PHE A 203 -16.36 -3.27 12.53
N ARG A 204 -16.74 -3.71 13.72
CA ARG A 204 -17.52 -2.92 14.67
C ARG A 204 -16.61 -2.34 15.74
N GLY A 205 -16.81 -1.09 16.12
CA GLY A 205 -16.02 -0.41 17.14
C GLY A 205 -16.77 0.76 17.77
N LEU A 206 -16.17 1.38 18.78
CA LEU A 206 -16.71 2.59 19.41
C LEU A 206 -16.61 3.78 18.45
N ASP A 207 -17.60 4.67 18.49
CA ASP A 207 -17.54 5.92 17.72
C ASP A 207 -16.42 6.83 18.23
N ALA A 208 -15.41 7.07 17.39
CA ALA A 208 -14.26 7.93 17.70
C ALA A 208 -14.61 9.38 18.11
N LEU A 209 -15.73 9.95 17.61
CA LEU A 209 -16.15 11.31 18.00
C LEU A 209 -17.08 11.32 19.22
N GLN A 210 -17.63 10.17 19.59
CA GLN A 210 -18.54 10.02 20.73
C GLN A 210 -18.12 8.83 21.61
N PRO A 211 -16.88 8.77 22.13
CA PRO A 211 -16.35 7.58 22.81
C PRO A 211 -17.13 7.24 24.08
N ASN A 212 -17.73 8.23 24.74
CA ASN A 212 -18.50 8.06 25.97
C ASN A 212 -19.97 7.65 25.73
N SER A 213 -20.43 7.64 24.48
CA SER A 213 -21.80 7.24 24.14
C SER A 213 -22.04 5.73 24.31
N GLY A 214 -20.97 4.94 24.29
CA GLY A 214 -21.05 3.47 24.22
C GLY A 214 -21.60 2.94 22.88
N SER A 215 -21.85 3.82 21.91
CA SER A 215 -22.40 3.44 20.61
C SER A 215 -21.40 2.60 19.82
N ILE A 216 -21.83 1.41 19.39
CA ILE A 216 -21.06 0.53 18.53
C ILE A 216 -21.50 0.78 17.09
N ILE A 217 -20.57 1.24 16.25
CA ILE A 217 -20.80 1.55 14.84
C ILE A 217 -19.98 0.63 13.94
N ASN A 218 -20.37 0.53 12.68
CA ASN A 218 -19.60 -0.15 11.65
C ASN A 218 -18.50 0.80 11.13
N ILE A 219 -17.28 0.29 11.00
CA ILE A 219 -16.09 1.06 10.64
C ILE A 219 -15.47 0.44 9.38
N PRO A 220 -15.19 1.26 8.35
CA PRO A 220 -14.50 0.79 7.15
C PRO A 220 -13.08 0.29 7.49
N PRO A 221 -12.64 -0.84 6.92
CA PRO A 221 -11.36 -1.44 7.29
C PRO A 221 -10.14 -0.62 6.85
N SER A 222 -10.23 0.16 5.78
CA SER A 222 -9.11 0.85 5.13
C SER A 222 -8.19 1.63 6.07
N GLY A 223 -8.76 2.35 7.04
CA GLY A 223 -8.01 3.07 8.07
C GLY A 223 -7.17 2.14 8.95
N ALA A 224 -7.79 1.09 9.49
CA ALA A 224 -7.10 0.12 10.33
C ALA A 224 -6.03 -0.66 9.53
N ILE A 225 -6.34 -1.05 8.29
CA ILE A 225 -5.39 -1.74 7.41
C ILE A 225 -4.17 -0.86 7.10
N ALA A 226 -4.36 0.42 6.79
CA ALA A 226 -3.24 1.34 6.58
C ALA A 226 -2.36 1.47 7.85
N GLY A 227 -2.97 1.48 9.04
CA GLY A 227 -2.23 1.47 10.30
C GLY A 227 -1.47 0.17 10.52
N ILE A 228 -2.07 -0.98 10.15
CA ILE A 228 -1.42 -2.29 10.19
C ILE A 228 -0.24 -2.34 9.21
N TYR A 229 -0.36 -1.78 8.01
CA TYR A 229 0.77 -1.65 7.08
C TYR A 229 1.91 -0.88 7.73
N ALA A 230 1.61 0.30 8.30
CA ALA A 230 2.61 1.11 9.00
C ALA A 230 3.29 0.35 10.14
N ARG A 231 2.50 -0.36 10.96
CA ARG A 231 2.99 -1.16 12.07
C ARG A 231 3.88 -2.32 11.62
N THR A 232 3.46 -3.07 10.61
CA THR A 232 4.23 -4.19 10.07
C THR A 232 5.53 -3.69 9.44
N ASP A 233 5.48 -2.62 8.65
CA ASP A 233 6.67 -2.06 8.01
C ASP A 233 7.71 -1.60 9.05
N ALA A 234 7.27 -0.89 10.09
CA ALA A 234 8.16 -0.38 11.13
C ALA A 234 8.82 -1.49 11.98
N THR A 235 8.14 -2.64 12.13
CA THR A 235 8.61 -3.72 13.02
C THR A 235 9.30 -4.86 12.28
N ARG A 236 8.95 -5.08 11.00
CA ARG A 236 9.35 -6.26 10.22
C ARG A 236 9.79 -5.93 8.80
N GLY A 237 9.67 -4.69 8.36
CA GLY A 237 9.96 -4.26 6.99
C GLY A 237 8.80 -4.52 6.01
N VAL A 238 8.78 -3.76 4.92
CA VAL A 238 7.72 -3.77 3.88
C VAL A 238 7.55 -5.12 3.18
N HIS A 239 8.59 -5.95 3.20
CA HIS A 239 8.60 -7.29 2.62
C HIS A 239 7.80 -8.31 3.45
N LYS A 240 7.46 -7.99 4.70
CA LYS A 240 6.58 -8.84 5.52
C LYS A 240 5.12 -8.60 5.15
N ALA A 241 4.40 -9.69 4.88
CA ALA A 241 2.96 -9.63 4.64
C ALA A 241 2.20 -9.01 5.84
N PRO A 242 1.35 -7.99 5.64
CA PRO A 242 0.54 -7.35 6.70
C PRO A 242 -0.73 -8.17 7.02
N ALA A 243 -0.54 -9.47 7.27
CA ALA A 243 -1.58 -10.43 7.62
C ALA A 243 -1.18 -11.21 8.88
N ASN A 244 -2.17 -11.88 9.49
CA ASN A 244 -2.10 -12.40 10.86
C ASN A 244 -1.85 -11.29 11.90
N GLU A 245 -2.35 -10.09 11.61
CA GLU A 245 -2.18 -8.90 12.44
C GLU A 245 -3.51 -8.56 13.13
N GLN A 246 -3.46 -8.25 14.43
CA GLN A 246 -4.66 -7.88 15.18
C GLN A 246 -5.19 -6.52 14.74
N VAL A 247 -6.51 -6.40 14.58
CA VAL A 247 -7.20 -5.15 14.30
C VAL A 247 -7.53 -4.46 15.62
N ARG A 248 -6.77 -3.44 16.00
CA ARG A 248 -6.97 -2.74 17.29
C ARG A 248 -8.21 -1.86 17.24
N GLY A 249 -9.01 -1.93 18.30
CA GLY A 249 -10.29 -1.22 18.42
C GLY A 249 -11.48 -1.97 17.81
N ALA A 250 -11.25 -3.12 17.17
CA ALA A 250 -12.33 -3.96 16.68
C ALA A 250 -12.96 -4.78 17.82
N LEU A 251 -14.28 -4.65 17.97
CA LEU A 251 -15.12 -5.35 18.94
C LEU A 251 -15.96 -6.45 18.29
N GLY A 252 -16.12 -6.42 16.97
CA GLY A 252 -16.88 -7.39 16.20
C GLY A 252 -16.68 -7.22 14.70
N LEU A 253 -17.33 -8.06 13.90
CA LEU A 253 -17.36 -7.97 12.45
C LEU A 253 -18.79 -7.78 11.96
N THR A 254 -18.98 -7.09 10.83
CA THR A 254 -20.31 -7.01 10.20
C THR A 254 -20.73 -8.34 9.61
N TYR A 255 -19.77 -9.19 9.24
CA TYR A 255 -19.98 -10.53 8.71
C TYR A 255 -18.94 -11.51 9.28
N ASN A 256 -19.36 -12.72 9.66
CA ASN A 256 -18.42 -13.75 10.12
C ASN A 256 -18.09 -14.72 8.98
N VAL A 257 -16.92 -14.54 8.37
CA VAL A 257 -16.49 -15.36 7.21
C VAL A 257 -16.05 -16.75 7.67
N SER A 258 -16.70 -17.78 7.12
CA SER A 258 -16.33 -19.19 7.30
C SER A 258 -15.02 -19.53 6.58
N ARG A 259 -14.49 -20.75 6.82
CA ARG A 259 -13.24 -21.17 6.20
C ARG A 259 -13.41 -21.41 4.70
N GLU A 260 -14.54 -21.99 4.32
CA GLU A 260 -14.92 -22.35 2.97
C GLU A 260 -15.12 -21.08 2.12
N GLU A 261 -15.91 -20.13 2.64
CA GLU A 261 -16.12 -18.82 2.01
C GLU A 261 -14.81 -18.07 1.81
N HIS A 262 -13.95 -18.04 2.84
CA HIS A 262 -12.64 -17.43 2.72
C HIS A 262 -11.81 -18.07 1.60
N GLY A 263 -11.84 -19.40 1.48
CA GLY A 263 -11.12 -20.11 0.42
C GLY A 263 -11.52 -19.64 -0.99
N GLU A 264 -12.81 -19.38 -1.22
CA GLU A 264 -13.30 -18.89 -2.52
C GLU A 264 -12.98 -17.40 -2.74
N LEU A 265 -13.17 -16.58 -1.72
CA LEU A 265 -12.90 -15.14 -1.74
C LEU A 265 -11.42 -14.84 -2.00
N ASN A 266 -10.53 -15.61 -1.37
CA ASN A 266 -9.09 -15.43 -1.49
C ASN A 266 -8.57 -15.70 -2.92
N ARG A 267 -9.18 -16.64 -3.66
CA ARG A 267 -8.87 -16.85 -5.09
C ARG A 267 -9.23 -15.65 -5.97
N LYS A 268 -10.12 -14.77 -5.50
CA LYS A 268 -10.54 -13.54 -6.19
C LYS A 268 -9.83 -12.28 -5.69
N GLY A 269 -8.81 -12.44 -4.83
CA GLY A 269 -8.03 -11.31 -4.29
C GLY A 269 -8.75 -10.52 -3.19
N VAL A 270 -9.78 -11.11 -2.57
CA VAL A 270 -10.51 -10.50 -1.45
C VAL A 270 -9.81 -10.87 -0.14
N ASN A 271 -9.21 -9.89 0.53
CA ASN A 271 -8.54 -10.09 1.81
C ASN A 271 -9.57 -10.05 2.94
N VAL A 272 -9.67 -11.14 3.69
CA VAL A 272 -10.68 -11.24 4.75
C VAL A 272 -10.15 -10.78 6.11
N ILE A 273 -10.99 -10.14 6.92
CA ILE A 273 -10.80 -9.94 8.35
C ILE A 273 -11.64 -10.97 9.09
N ARG A 274 -11.04 -11.72 10.01
CA ARG A 274 -11.70 -12.84 10.70
C ARG A 274 -11.58 -12.74 12.20
N MET A 275 -12.60 -13.28 12.86
CA MET A 275 -12.61 -13.46 14.31
C MET A 275 -11.96 -14.79 14.66
N PHE A 276 -10.98 -14.74 15.56
CA PHE A 276 -10.35 -15.88 16.20
C PHE A 276 -10.58 -15.81 17.72
N PRO A 277 -10.34 -16.90 18.47
CA PRO A 277 -10.49 -16.89 19.93
C PRO A 277 -9.63 -15.83 20.63
N ASP A 278 -8.49 -15.45 20.05
CA ASP A 278 -7.55 -14.47 20.59
C ASP A 278 -7.72 -13.05 20.00
N GLY A 279 -8.74 -12.84 19.17
CA GLY A 279 -9.13 -11.54 18.66
C GLY A 279 -9.41 -11.50 17.17
N ILE A 280 -9.70 -10.29 16.68
CA ILE A 280 -9.99 -10.03 15.28
C ILE A 280 -8.68 -9.76 14.55
N ARG A 281 -8.43 -10.50 13.46
CA ARG A 281 -7.18 -10.47 12.71
C ARG A 281 -7.42 -10.25 11.22
N VAL A 282 -6.51 -9.53 10.57
CA VAL A 282 -6.41 -9.50 9.11
C VAL A 282 -5.87 -10.84 8.64
N TRP A 283 -6.53 -11.46 7.68
CA TRP A 283 -6.25 -12.83 7.25
C TRP A 283 -6.15 -12.96 5.73
N GLY A 284 -5.51 -11.99 5.09
CA GLY A 284 -5.18 -12.00 3.66
C GLY A 284 -4.13 -10.94 3.33
N ALA A 285 -3.29 -11.22 2.32
CA ALA A 285 -2.26 -10.30 1.83
C ALA A 285 -2.11 -10.33 0.30
N ARG A 286 -3.23 -10.55 -0.42
CA ARG A 286 -3.30 -10.56 -1.88
C ARG A 286 -3.68 -9.19 -2.44
N THR A 287 -3.14 -8.85 -3.60
CA THR A 287 -3.55 -7.69 -4.39
C THR A 287 -4.76 -8.07 -5.26
N LEU A 288 -5.24 -7.11 -6.05
CA LEU A 288 -6.23 -7.29 -7.11
C LEU A 288 -5.62 -7.80 -8.44
N ALA A 289 -4.35 -8.20 -8.45
CA ALA A 289 -3.77 -8.88 -9.60
C ALA A 289 -4.39 -10.28 -9.78
N ALA A 290 -4.34 -10.78 -11.01
CA ALA A 290 -4.77 -12.13 -11.30
C ALA A 290 -4.01 -13.16 -10.44
N GLU A 291 -4.64 -14.29 -10.12
CA GLU A 291 -4.00 -15.31 -9.28
C GLU A 291 -2.65 -15.73 -9.87
N ALA A 292 -2.52 -16.03 -11.16
CA ALA A 292 -1.22 -16.40 -11.73
C ALA A 292 -0.16 -15.27 -11.80
N SER A 293 -0.46 -14.03 -11.40
CA SER A 293 0.45 -12.89 -11.51
C SER A 293 1.58 -12.93 -10.47
N GLU A 294 2.76 -12.48 -10.87
CA GLU A 294 3.89 -12.21 -9.96
C GLU A 294 3.56 -11.11 -8.94
N TRP A 295 2.60 -10.24 -9.27
CA TRP A 295 2.11 -9.16 -8.42
C TRP A 295 1.01 -9.57 -7.44
N ARG A 296 0.74 -10.89 -7.31
CA ARG A 296 -0.32 -11.43 -6.45
C ARG A 296 -0.24 -10.94 -5.01
N TYR A 297 0.94 -10.68 -4.46
CA TYR A 297 1.13 -10.42 -3.04
C TYR A 297 1.43 -8.94 -2.74
N ILE A 298 0.71 -8.39 -1.75
CA ILE A 298 0.89 -7.03 -1.22
C ILE A 298 2.34 -6.73 -0.84
N PRO A 299 3.05 -7.55 -0.02
CA PRO A 299 4.44 -7.25 0.34
C PRO A 299 5.37 -7.19 -0.87
N VAL A 300 5.14 -8.01 -1.90
CA VAL A 300 5.95 -8.00 -3.13
C VAL A 300 5.75 -6.67 -3.86
N ARG A 301 4.50 -6.29 -4.14
CA ARG A 301 4.18 -5.01 -4.80
C ARG A 301 4.77 -3.81 -4.05
N ARG A 302 4.56 -3.76 -2.73
CA ARG A 302 5.01 -2.64 -1.89
C ARG A 302 6.55 -2.57 -1.79
N THR A 303 7.23 -3.72 -1.73
CA THR A 303 8.71 -3.77 -1.77
C THR A 303 9.24 -3.20 -3.09
N PHE A 304 8.64 -3.57 -4.23
CA PHE A 304 9.03 -2.99 -5.51
C PHE A 304 8.73 -1.49 -5.59
N ASN A 305 7.60 -1.02 -5.06
CA ASN A 305 7.30 0.42 -5.03
C ASN A 305 8.37 1.19 -4.27
N MET A 306 8.73 0.74 -3.06
CA MET A 306 9.79 1.33 -2.25
C MET A 306 11.14 1.34 -2.99
N ILE A 307 11.53 0.23 -3.64
CA ILE A 307 12.80 0.15 -4.38
C ILE A 307 12.82 1.13 -5.55
N LYS A 308 11.75 1.16 -6.37
CA LYS A 308 11.64 2.05 -7.53
C LYS A 308 11.77 3.51 -7.12
N GLU A 309 11.02 3.92 -6.11
CA GLU A 309 11.00 5.30 -5.63
C GLU A 309 12.33 5.69 -4.99
N SER A 310 12.91 4.81 -4.16
CA SER A 310 14.24 5.03 -3.56
C SER A 310 15.32 5.23 -4.63
N ILE A 311 15.31 4.40 -5.69
CA ILE A 311 16.27 4.54 -6.79
C ILE A 311 16.02 5.85 -7.53
N GLN A 312 14.78 6.20 -7.85
CA GLN A 312 14.44 7.44 -8.53
C GLN A 312 14.93 8.68 -7.77
N GLU A 313 14.70 8.74 -6.45
CA GLU A 313 15.19 9.86 -5.62
C GLU A 313 16.70 9.85 -5.48
N GLY A 314 17.27 8.67 -5.23
CA GLY A 314 18.69 8.47 -4.96
C GLY A 314 19.60 8.69 -6.17
N THR A 315 19.08 8.53 -7.39
CA THR A 315 19.83 8.74 -8.64
C THR A 315 19.47 10.05 -9.35
N ARG A 316 18.69 10.94 -8.73
CA ARG A 316 18.33 12.24 -9.34
C ARG A 316 19.53 13.09 -9.75
N TRP A 317 20.68 12.90 -9.10
CA TRP A 317 21.93 13.60 -9.42
C TRP A 317 22.47 13.27 -10.82
N THR A 318 22.04 12.18 -11.45
CA THR A 318 22.54 11.76 -12.78
C THR A 318 22.01 12.62 -13.91
N VAL A 319 20.93 13.38 -13.68
CA VAL A 319 20.31 14.23 -14.69
C VAL A 319 21.26 15.37 -15.03
N PHE A 320 21.56 15.53 -16.32
CA PHE A 320 22.54 16.48 -16.87
C PHE A 320 24.02 16.15 -16.62
N GLU A 321 24.34 14.97 -16.10
CA GLU A 321 25.72 14.48 -16.05
C GLU A 321 26.20 14.00 -17.42
N PRO A 322 27.52 14.02 -17.70
CA PRO A 322 28.08 13.42 -18.90
C PRO A 322 27.70 11.93 -19.03
N ASN A 323 27.17 11.54 -20.19
CA ASN A 323 26.76 10.16 -20.46
C ASN A 323 27.96 9.31 -20.90
N ASP A 324 28.79 8.95 -19.92
CA ASP A 324 30.03 8.20 -20.07
C ASP A 324 30.17 7.04 -19.08
N MET A 325 31.26 6.28 -19.23
CA MET A 325 31.56 5.11 -18.41
C MET A 325 31.69 5.44 -16.90
N MET A 326 32.10 6.65 -16.54
CA MET A 326 32.27 7.03 -15.13
C MET A 326 30.90 7.21 -14.47
N THR A 327 29.96 7.84 -15.17
CA THR A 327 28.57 8.00 -14.73
C THR A 327 27.90 6.63 -14.60
N TRP A 328 28.03 5.75 -15.60
CA TRP A 328 27.43 4.41 -15.56
C TRP A 328 27.90 3.58 -14.37
N LYS A 329 29.21 3.55 -14.13
CA LYS A 329 29.79 2.83 -12.96
C LYS A 329 29.33 3.42 -11.63
N SER A 330 29.13 4.73 -11.56
CA SER A 330 28.64 5.40 -10.36
C SER A 330 27.17 5.03 -10.08
N VAL A 331 26.33 5.02 -11.13
CA VAL A 331 24.94 4.55 -11.04
C VAL A 331 24.86 3.09 -10.60
N GLU A 332 25.61 2.21 -11.27
CA GLU A 332 25.64 0.78 -10.94
C GLU A 332 26.09 0.55 -9.48
N ARG A 333 27.18 1.20 -9.07
CA ARG A 333 27.72 1.09 -7.70
C ARG A 333 26.69 1.52 -6.66
N ASP A 334 26.06 2.68 -6.85
CA ASP A 334 25.15 3.27 -5.87
C ASP A 334 23.86 2.42 -5.73
N ILE A 335 23.32 1.92 -6.85
CA ILE A 335 22.16 1.02 -6.84
C ILE A 335 22.52 -0.34 -6.23
N ARG A 336 23.69 -0.93 -6.58
CA ARG A 336 24.14 -2.19 -5.96
C ARG A 336 24.29 -2.04 -4.45
N ALA A 337 24.90 -0.95 -3.98
CA ALA A 337 25.07 -0.69 -2.55
C ALA A 337 23.73 -0.56 -1.81
N PHE A 338 22.72 0.01 -2.45
CA PHE A 338 21.34 0.04 -1.95
C PHE A 338 20.73 -1.36 -1.87
N LEU A 339 20.70 -2.10 -2.98
CA LEU A 339 20.10 -3.44 -3.02
C LEU A 339 20.81 -4.44 -2.10
N MET A 340 22.12 -4.28 -1.85
CA MET A 340 22.84 -5.03 -0.82
C MET A 340 22.26 -4.83 0.58
N ARG A 341 21.83 -3.61 0.93
CA ARG A 341 21.18 -3.34 2.22
C ARG A 341 19.78 -3.97 2.26
N VAL A 342 19.00 -3.78 1.20
CA VAL A 342 17.66 -4.38 1.07
C VAL A 342 17.71 -5.92 1.17
N TRP A 343 18.72 -6.57 0.58
CA TRP A 343 18.95 -8.02 0.73
C TRP A 343 19.36 -8.41 2.14
N ARG A 344 20.28 -7.67 2.78
CA ARG A 344 20.69 -7.91 4.18
C ARG A 344 19.53 -7.75 5.17
N ASP A 345 18.58 -6.88 4.86
CA ASP A 345 17.35 -6.69 5.63
C ASP A 345 16.32 -7.83 5.40
N GLY A 346 16.64 -8.83 4.58
CA GLY A 346 15.83 -10.02 4.34
C GLY A 346 14.70 -9.82 3.33
N ALA A 347 14.65 -8.69 2.62
CA ALA A 347 13.58 -8.41 1.66
C ALA A 347 13.75 -9.14 0.32
N LEU A 348 14.99 -9.53 -0.03
CA LEU A 348 15.31 -10.25 -1.26
C LEU A 348 15.73 -11.69 -0.97
N LEU A 349 15.32 -12.62 -1.83
CA LEU A 349 15.59 -14.05 -1.74
C LEU A 349 16.93 -14.39 -2.43
N GLY A 350 17.78 -15.14 -1.76
CA GLY A 350 19.04 -15.65 -2.35
C GLY A 350 20.10 -15.86 -1.27
N ALA A 351 20.90 -16.92 -1.40
CA ALA A 351 22.01 -17.18 -0.49
C ALA A 351 23.19 -16.23 -0.74
N THR A 352 23.30 -15.72 -1.98
CA THR A 352 24.28 -14.71 -2.38
C THR A 352 23.57 -13.50 -3.02
N PRO A 353 24.19 -12.31 -3.03
CA PRO A 353 23.64 -11.14 -3.71
C PRO A 353 23.30 -11.38 -5.18
N GLU A 354 24.12 -12.16 -5.88
CA GLU A 354 23.99 -12.44 -7.32
C GLU A 354 22.76 -13.31 -7.63
N GLN A 355 22.28 -14.10 -6.66
CA GLN A 355 21.00 -14.81 -6.76
C GLN A 355 19.82 -13.89 -6.46
N ALA A 356 20.04 -12.84 -5.66
CA ALA A 356 18.99 -11.96 -5.16
C ALA A 356 18.71 -10.77 -6.07
N PHE A 357 19.73 -10.21 -6.72
CA PHE A 357 19.58 -9.09 -7.64
C PHE A 357 20.75 -8.95 -8.62
N PHE A 358 20.50 -8.22 -9.71
CA PHE A 358 21.55 -7.70 -10.59
C PHE A 358 21.28 -6.23 -10.92
N VAL A 359 22.35 -5.53 -11.28
CA VAL A 359 22.31 -4.16 -11.80
C VAL A 359 23.27 -4.11 -12.97
N LYS A 360 22.83 -3.61 -14.12
CA LYS A 360 23.64 -3.48 -15.32
C LYS A 360 23.48 -2.06 -15.87
N CYS A 361 24.57 -1.30 -15.88
CA CYS A 361 24.65 0.01 -16.50
C CYS A 361 26.05 0.15 -17.11
N ASP A 362 26.12 -0.07 -18.42
CA ASP A 362 27.36 -0.26 -19.17
C ASP A 362 27.17 0.10 -20.65
N ALA A 363 28.20 -0.15 -21.46
CA ALA A 363 28.16 0.14 -22.89
C ALA A 363 27.15 -0.73 -23.68
N GLU A 364 26.75 -1.89 -23.16
CA GLU A 364 25.75 -2.75 -23.82
C GLU A 364 24.33 -2.19 -23.62
N THR A 365 24.05 -1.67 -22.42
CA THR A 365 22.79 -0.98 -22.10
C THR A 365 22.76 0.46 -22.64
N ASN A 366 23.92 1.07 -22.89
CA ASN A 366 24.07 2.44 -23.37
C ASN A 366 24.90 2.52 -24.68
N PRO A 367 24.42 1.91 -25.78
CA PRO A 367 25.08 2.04 -27.08
C PRO A 367 24.99 3.47 -27.63
N PRO A 368 25.77 3.83 -28.68
CA PRO A 368 25.78 5.19 -29.24
C PRO A 368 24.40 5.78 -29.51
N GLU A 369 23.45 4.97 -30.02
CA GLU A 369 22.10 5.44 -30.36
C GLU A 369 21.31 5.91 -29.13
N VAL A 370 21.44 5.20 -28.00
CA VAL A 370 20.81 5.56 -26.72
C VAL A 370 21.44 6.85 -26.17
N ARG A 371 22.77 6.96 -26.29
CA ARG A 371 23.51 8.13 -25.81
C ARG A 371 23.24 9.38 -26.64
N ASP A 372 23.17 9.24 -27.96
CA ASP A 372 22.85 10.32 -28.90
C ASP A 372 21.40 10.80 -28.73
N ALA A 373 20.50 9.91 -28.29
CA ALA A 373 19.14 10.26 -27.85
C ALA A 373 19.09 10.93 -26.47
N GLY A 374 20.23 11.10 -25.79
CA GLY A 374 20.32 11.70 -24.45
C GLY A 374 19.81 10.79 -23.33
N GLN A 375 19.72 9.48 -23.56
CA GLN A 375 19.20 8.51 -22.60
C GLN A 375 20.34 7.79 -21.87
N LEU A 376 20.10 7.43 -20.62
CA LEU A 376 20.93 6.51 -19.84
C LEU A 376 20.03 5.39 -19.32
N ILE A 377 20.35 4.15 -19.67
CA ILE A 377 19.59 2.96 -19.32
C ILE A 377 20.39 2.13 -18.31
N ALA A 378 19.72 1.75 -17.22
CA ALA A 378 20.20 0.79 -16.25
C ALA A 378 19.14 -0.32 -16.10
N GLU A 379 19.55 -1.57 -16.29
CA GLU A 379 18.70 -2.74 -16.11
C GLU A 379 18.89 -3.30 -14.70
N ILE A 380 17.78 -3.56 -14.01
CA ILE A 380 17.78 -4.00 -12.61
C ILE A 380 16.80 -5.16 -12.48
N GLY A 381 17.29 -6.29 -11.99
CA GLY A 381 16.45 -7.43 -11.60
C GLY A 381 16.57 -7.69 -10.11
N ILE A 382 15.45 -8.03 -9.47
CA ILE A 382 15.39 -8.38 -8.04
C ILE A 382 14.51 -9.62 -7.83
N ALA A 383 14.85 -10.44 -6.84
CA ALA A 383 14.09 -11.60 -6.41
C ALA A 383 13.44 -11.31 -5.04
N PRO A 384 12.16 -10.93 -4.97
CA PRO A 384 11.49 -10.64 -3.70
C PRO A 384 11.18 -11.91 -2.90
N VAL A 385 11.16 -11.79 -1.57
CA VAL A 385 10.61 -12.87 -0.72
C VAL A 385 9.09 -12.95 -0.86
N LYS A 386 8.57 -14.15 -1.13
CA LYS A 386 7.12 -14.44 -1.22
C LYS A 386 6.62 -15.06 0.10
N PRO A 387 5.42 -14.70 0.59
CA PRO A 387 4.89 -15.23 1.84
C PRO A 387 4.43 -16.70 1.72
N ALA A 388 4.62 -17.47 2.79
CA ALA A 388 4.05 -18.82 2.91
C ALA A 388 2.58 -18.75 3.34
N GLU A 389 1.66 -18.89 2.39
CA GLU A 389 0.20 -18.79 2.62
C GLU A 389 -0.43 -20.13 3.05
N PHE A 390 0.10 -21.25 2.56
CA PHE A 390 -0.41 -22.59 2.84
C PHE A 390 0.67 -23.42 3.54
N ILE A 391 0.38 -23.87 4.76
CA ILE A 391 1.25 -24.75 5.53
C ILE A 391 0.55 -26.11 5.61
N VAL A 392 1.16 -27.14 5.02
CA VAL A 392 0.61 -28.50 4.97
C VAL A 392 1.51 -29.43 5.76
N PHE A 393 1.07 -29.83 6.95
CA PHE A 393 1.70 -30.90 7.72
C PHE A 393 1.14 -32.25 7.25
N ARG A 394 2.01 -33.13 6.75
CA ARG A 394 1.65 -34.51 6.39
C ARG A 394 2.06 -35.42 7.53
N ILE A 395 1.07 -35.97 8.24
CA ILE A 395 1.28 -36.88 9.37
C ILE A 395 0.85 -38.27 8.92
N GLY A 396 1.78 -39.22 8.98
CA GLY A 396 1.51 -40.64 8.73
C GLY A 396 1.77 -41.45 10.00
N GLN A 397 1.05 -42.55 10.17
CA GLN A 397 1.40 -43.54 11.17
C GLN A 397 2.66 -44.26 10.73
N TRP A 398 3.69 -44.26 11.57
CA TRP A 398 4.94 -44.95 11.31
C TRP A 398 4.98 -46.25 12.13
N THR A 399 5.20 -47.38 11.47
CA THR A 399 5.57 -48.65 12.11
C THR A 399 7.08 -48.79 12.05
N SER A 400 7.72 -49.09 13.17
CA SER A 400 9.18 -49.06 13.38
C SER A 400 10.01 -50.07 12.56
N GLU A 401 9.44 -50.71 11.55
CA GLU A 401 10.07 -51.80 10.78
C GLU A 401 10.28 -51.48 9.29
N THR A 402 10.15 -50.22 8.86
CA THR A 402 10.35 -49.86 7.45
C THR A 402 11.52 -48.89 7.29
N GLU A 403 12.73 -49.42 7.45
CA GLU A 403 13.96 -48.79 6.96
C GLU A 403 14.53 -49.62 5.81
N SER A 404 13.73 -49.82 4.76
CA SER A 404 14.22 -50.25 3.45
C SER A 404 13.09 -50.21 2.42
N ALA A 405 12.94 -49.08 1.73
CA ALA A 405 12.80 -49.00 0.26
C ALA A 405 12.23 -47.65 -0.21
N THR A 406 12.95 -47.08 -1.20
CA THR A 406 12.52 -46.08 -2.22
C THR A 406 12.22 -44.66 -1.74
N SER A 407 12.90 -43.61 -2.24
CA SER A 407 13.07 -43.20 -3.65
C SER A 407 14.15 -42.09 -3.70
N ALA A 408 15.09 -41.94 -4.64
CA ALA A 408 15.09 -42.11 -6.10
C ALA A 408 13.97 -41.32 -6.81
N GLY A 409 14.28 -40.07 -7.17
CA GLY A 409 13.65 -39.37 -8.30
C GLY A 409 12.82 -38.13 -7.96
N ALA A 410 13.48 -36.96 -7.92
CA ALA A 410 13.12 -35.72 -8.61
C ALA A 410 14.21 -34.68 -8.37
#